data_AF-A0A1P9X1B3-F1
#
_entry.id   AF-A0A1P9X1B3-F1
#
_cell.length_a   1.000
_cell.length_b   1.000
_cell.length_c   1.000
_cell.angle_alpha   90.00
_cell.angle_beta   90.00
_cell.angle_gamma   90.00
#
_symmetry.space_group_name_H-M   'P 1'
#
loop_
_entity.id
_entity.type
_entity.pdbx_description
1 polymer ?
#
loop_
_entity_poly.entity_id
_entity_poly.type
_entity_poly.pdbx_seq_one_letter_code
_entity_poly.pdbx_strand_id
1 'polypeptide(L)'
;MDSFSKPIPGIYNYCDAWCARCLFTNRCRSFQIQQEAGLVKAATNSPDLVQQLTDALTLTKQYVEKLNQTNRLIGPDTPTEPQTLALEEKALLPVVDIRRHPLAKLANVYLKQSGRWLSAEKDLLTNAGQEQRWRVELGLQTEEDAMPVLRALKDAWDVIGWYRTLIPVKLLSALRFLTEPATDEHLNDYHLGKAKLVLVSIDRSLMAWETLLTHFPDKTDDVLDLLALLCHLRRDIETLFPNARAFRRPGLD
;
A
#
# COMPACT_ATOMS: atom_id res chain seq x y z
N MET A 1 1.33 21.34 24.67
CA MET A 1 2.45 20.50 25.14
C MET A 1 2.37 19.19 24.38
N ASP A 2 2.95 19.11 23.18
CA ASP A 2 3.10 17.84 22.48
C ASP A 2 4.55 17.37 22.66
N SER A 3 4.74 16.42 23.56
CA SER A 3 5.96 15.63 23.61
C SER A 3 5.96 14.75 22.37
N PHE A 4 6.61 15.19 21.30
CA PHE A 4 6.78 14.36 20.11
C PHE A 4 7.56 13.10 20.51
N SER A 5 6.86 11.97 20.52
CA SER A 5 7.45 10.66 20.73
C SER A 5 8.56 10.42 19.69
N LYS A 6 9.69 9.84 20.12
CA LYS A 6 10.85 9.59 19.25
C LYS A 6 10.40 8.88 17.95
N PRO A 7 10.72 9.44 16.76
CA PRO A 7 10.29 8.87 15.49
C PRO A 7 10.92 7.49 15.27
N ILE A 8 10.18 6.61 14.59
CA ILE A 8 10.66 5.28 14.19
C ILE A 8 11.34 5.43 12.82
N PRO A 9 12.67 5.25 12.72
CA PRO A 9 13.37 5.38 11.44
C PRO A 9 12.83 4.38 10.41
N GLY A 10 12.58 4.84 9.18
CA GLY A 10 12.22 3.97 8.06
C GLY A 10 10.83 3.32 8.11
N ILE A 11 9.98 3.59 9.11
CA ILE A 11 8.63 2.99 9.21
C ILE A 11 7.79 3.19 7.93
N TYR A 12 7.93 4.36 7.30
CA TYR A 12 7.22 4.72 6.07
C TYR A 12 7.67 3.92 4.82
N ASN A 13 8.81 3.25 4.89
CA ASN A 13 9.27 2.37 3.81
C ASN A 13 8.46 1.07 3.74
N TYR A 14 7.87 0.64 4.86
CA TYR A 14 7.27 -0.69 4.99
C TYR A 14 5.80 -0.67 5.44
N CYS A 15 5.20 0.52 5.51
CA CYS A 15 3.78 0.70 5.85
C CYS A 15 2.86 0.56 4.64
N ASP A 16 1.57 0.39 4.91
CA ASP A 16 0.50 0.34 3.90
C ASP A 16 -0.02 1.73 3.49
N ALA A 17 0.63 2.79 3.96
CA ALA A 17 0.25 4.18 3.72
C ALA A 17 -1.20 4.54 4.10
N TRP A 18 -1.86 3.74 4.96
CA TRP A 18 -3.22 4.03 5.41
C TRP A 18 -3.21 4.96 6.62
N CYS A 19 -2.74 6.19 6.43
CA CYS A 19 -2.50 7.14 7.52
C CYS A 19 -3.74 7.40 8.39
N ALA A 20 -4.94 7.40 7.80
CA ALA A 20 -6.21 7.58 8.52
C ALA A 20 -6.49 6.49 9.58
N ARG A 21 -5.87 5.31 9.46
CA ARG A 21 -5.98 4.19 10.41
C ARG A 21 -4.65 3.84 11.08
N CYS A 22 -3.62 4.66 10.90
CA CYS A 22 -2.27 4.36 11.37
C CYS A 22 -2.07 4.77 12.83
N LEU A 23 -1.71 3.82 13.69
CA LEU A 23 -1.41 4.05 15.11
C LEU A 23 -0.06 4.74 15.36
N PHE A 24 0.75 4.94 14.32
CA PHE A 24 2.12 5.45 14.42
C PHE A 24 2.31 6.82 13.77
N THR A 25 1.22 7.53 13.43
CA THR A 25 1.28 8.87 12.82
C THR A 25 2.12 9.85 13.66
N ASN A 26 2.00 9.79 14.98
CA ASN A 26 2.79 10.60 15.92
C ASN A 26 4.30 10.27 15.94
N ARG A 27 4.71 9.11 15.44
CA ARG A 27 6.11 8.64 15.36
C ARG A 27 6.59 8.46 13.93
N CYS A 28 5.81 8.90 12.93
CA CYS A 28 6.14 8.80 11.53
C CYS A 28 6.64 10.15 11.00
N ARG A 29 7.95 10.24 10.74
CA ARG A 29 8.57 11.47 10.22
C ARG A 29 7.94 11.92 8.89
N SER A 30 7.58 10.98 8.01
CA SER A 30 6.91 11.30 6.74
C SER A 30 5.54 11.93 6.96
N PHE A 31 4.78 11.47 7.97
CA PHE A 31 3.46 12.03 8.26
C PHE A 31 3.57 13.41 8.90
N GLN A 32 4.51 13.59 9.84
CA GLN A 32 4.80 14.89 10.45
C GLN A 32 5.16 15.95 9.40
N ILE A 33 6.05 15.62 8.45
CA ILE A 33 6.42 16.53 7.35
C ILE A 33 5.21 16.89 6.49
N GLN A 34 4.38 15.92 6.12
CA GLN A 34 3.17 16.20 5.33
C GLN A 34 2.17 17.07 6.10
N GLN A 35 2.05 16.88 7.41
CA GLN A 35 1.18 17.68 8.28
C GLN A 35 1.70 19.12 8.39
N GLU A 36 3.00 19.30 8.63
CA GLU A 36 3.68 20.61 8.65
C GLU A 36 3.51 21.33 7.29
N ALA A 37 3.57 20.60 6.18
CA ALA A 37 3.36 21.12 4.83
C ALA A 37 1.87 21.36 4.48
N GLY A 38 0.93 21.08 5.39
CA GLY A 38 -0.50 21.27 5.15
C GLY A 38 -1.13 20.27 4.16
N LEU A 39 -0.43 19.21 3.79
CA LEU A 39 -0.85 18.19 2.80
C LEU A 39 -1.77 17.12 3.40
N VAL A 40 -1.96 17.09 4.72
CA VAL A 40 -2.75 16.07 5.46
C VAL A 40 -4.22 16.49 5.64
N LYS A 41 -4.71 17.50 4.92
CA LYS A 41 -6.12 17.90 5.03
C LYS A 41 -7.03 16.83 4.43
N ALA A 42 -8.14 16.53 5.11
CA ALA A 42 -9.20 15.68 4.59
C ALA A 42 -9.61 16.18 3.20
N ALA A 43 -9.91 15.25 2.28
CA ALA A 43 -10.33 15.53 0.92
C ALA A 43 -11.66 16.30 0.89
N THR A 44 -11.63 17.59 1.23
CA THR A 44 -12.60 18.57 0.75
C THR A 44 -12.30 18.75 -0.73
N ASN A 45 -13.27 18.47 -1.60
CA ASN A 45 -13.20 18.75 -3.04
C ASN A 45 -12.76 20.21 -3.24
N SER A 46 -11.46 20.38 -3.43
CA SER A 46 -10.84 21.67 -3.61
C SER A 46 -10.45 21.77 -5.09
N PRO A 47 -10.83 22.82 -5.82
CA PRO A 47 -10.35 23.10 -7.17
C PRO A 47 -8.83 23.33 -7.27
N ASP A 48 -8.11 23.17 -6.16
CA ASP A 48 -6.72 23.55 -5.93
C ASP A 48 -5.71 22.40 -6.09
N LEU A 49 -6.15 21.21 -6.52
CA LEU A 49 -5.26 20.03 -6.68
C LEU A 49 -4.09 20.29 -7.64
N VAL A 50 -4.36 21.00 -8.74
CA VAL A 50 -3.34 21.37 -9.73
C VAL A 50 -2.33 22.35 -9.13
N GLN A 51 -2.79 23.29 -8.30
CA GLN A 51 -1.92 24.24 -7.62
C GLN A 51 -1.04 23.54 -6.59
N GLN A 52 -1.61 22.64 -5.77
CA GLN A 52 -0.85 21.84 -4.80
C GLN A 52 0.23 20.98 -5.47
N LEU A 53 -0.08 20.36 -6.62
CA LEU A 53 0.92 19.63 -7.41
C LEU A 53 2.02 20.56 -7.94
N THR A 54 1.64 21.75 -8.41
CA THR A 54 2.59 22.75 -8.92
C THR A 54 3.52 23.25 -7.82
N ASP A 55 2.99 23.52 -6.63
CA ASP A 55 3.75 23.98 -5.47
C ASP A 55 4.74 22.91 -4.99
N ALA A 56 4.29 21.65 -4.92
CA ALA A 56 5.15 20.52 -4.56
C ALA A 56 6.30 20.30 -5.55
N LEU A 57 6.01 20.39 -6.86
CA LEU A 57 7.04 20.29 -7.90
C LEU A 57 8.01 21.48 -7.86
N THR A 58 7.52 22.69 -7.57
CA THR A 58 8.34 23.90 -7.44
C THR A 58 9.28 23.81 -6.24
N LEU A 59 8.79 23.35 -5.08
CA LEU A 59 9.61 23.07 -3.91
C LEU A 59 10.68 22.02 -4.20
N THR A 60 10.32 20.95 -4.93
CA THR A 60 11.26 19.91 -5.32
C THR A 60 12.36 20.48 -6.23
N LYS A 61 11.99 21.28 -7.22
CA LYS A 61 12.93 21.96 -8.12
C LYS A 61 13.88 22.87 -7.34
N GLN A 62 13.34 23.71 -6.45
CA GLN A 62 14.15 24.60 -5.61
C GLN A 62 15.11 23.82 -4.69
N TYR A 63 14.67 22.68 -4.14
CA TYR A 63 15.53 21.83 -3.33
C TYR A 63 16.66 21.20 -4.16
N VAL A 64 16.37 20.72 -5.38
CA VAL A 64 17.39 20.19 -6.31
C VAL A 64 18.35 21.29 -6.76
N GLU A 65 17.85 22.49 -7.07
CA GLU A 65 18.68 23.64 -7.42
C GLU A 65 19.58 24.05 -6.25
N LYS A 66 19.04 24.06 -5.02
CA LYS A 66 19.81 24.32 -3.81
C LYS A 66 20.88 23.25 -3.60
N LEU A 67 20.55 21.97 -3.76
CA LEU A 67 21.53 20.88 -3.71
C LEU A 67 22.62 21.07 -4.76
N ASN A 68 22.28 21.43 -6.00
CA ASN A 68 23.26 21.68 -7.06
C ASN A 68 24.12 22.94 -6.81
N GLN A 69 23.60 23.91 -6.07
CA GLN A 69 24.32 25.14 -5.69
C GLN A 69 25.24 24.92 -4.47
N THR A 70 24.80 24.13 -3.48
CA THR A 70 25.60 23.82 -2.28
C THR A 70 26.59 22.69 -2.50
N ASN A 71 26.23 21.70 -3.32
CA ASN A 71 27.13 20.72 -3.91
C ASN A 71 27.29 21.05 -5.40
N ARG A 72 28.34 21.82 -5.74
CA ARG A 72 29.13 21.33 -6.89
C ARG A 72 29.46 19.90 -6.52
N LEU A 73 29.04 18.92 -7.32
CA LEU A 73 29.40 17.50 -7.16
C LEU A 73 30.93 17.37 -7.31
N ILE A 74 31.68 17.87 -6.34
CA ILE A 74 33.11 17.82 -6.14
C ILE A 74 33.25 17.47 -4.65
N GLY A 75 32.63 16.36 -4.29
CA GLY A 75 32.87 15.67 -3.02
C GLY A 75 33.59 14.35 -3.30
N PRO A 76 34.11 13.65 -2.28
CA PRO A 76 34.67 12.31 -2.44
C PRO A 76 33.69 11.28 -3.07
N ASP A 77 32.40 11.59 -3.10
CA ASP A 77 31.32 10.79 -3.71
C ASP A 77 31.05 11.12 -5.19
N THR A 78 31.87 11.95 -5.83
CA THR A 78 31.75 12.20 -7.28
C THR A 78 32.17 10.93 -8.01
N PRO A 79 31.31 10.34 -8.88
CA PRO A 79 31.67 9.11 -9.57
C PRO A 79 32.97 9.29 -10.35
N THR A 80 33.97 8.45 -10.09
CA THR A 80 35.19 8.42 -10.91
C THR A 80 34.82 8.02 -12.34
N GLU A 81 35.58 8.42 -13.37
CA GLU A 81 35.36 7.98 -14.77
C GLU A 81 34.99 6.49 -14.93
N PRO A 82 35.69 5.53 -14.29
CA PRO A 82 35.29 4.13 -14.32
C PRO A 82 33.94 3.82 -13.65
N GLN A 83 33.54 4.55 -12.61
CA GLN A 83 32.22 4.43 -11.99
C GLN A 83 31.11 5.02 -12.87
N THR A 84 31.38 6.13 -13.56
CA THR A 84 30.46 6.70 -14.56
C THR A 84 30.27 5.74 -15.73
N LEU A 85 31.35 5.20 -16.28
CA LEU A 85 31.30 4.20 -17.35
C LEU A 85 30.53 2.94 -16.93
N ALA A 86 30.74 2.44 -15.70
CA ALA A 86 29.99 1.29 -15.18
C ALA A 86 28.49 1.60 -14.98
N LEU A 87 28.13 2.82 -14.57
CA LEU A 87 26.73 3.27 -14.47
C LEU A 87 26.08 3.42 -15.85
N GLU A 88 26.80 3.94 -16.83
CA GLU A 88 26.36 4.06 -18.22
C GLU A 88 26.18 2.69 -18.88
N GLU A 89 27.13 1.77 -18.71
CA GLU A 89 27.03 0.38 -19.19
C GLU A 89 25.84 -0.35 -18.56
N LYS A 90 25.60 -0.11 -17.26
CA LYS A 90 24.43 -0.66 -16.56
C LYS A 90 23.11 -0.02 -17.02
N ALA A 91 23.12 1.25 -17.42
CA ALA A 91 21.96 1.93 -18.01
C ALA A 91 21.66 1.44 -19.45
N LEU A 92 22.66 0.88 -20.14
CA LEU A 92 22.52 0.26 -21.46
C LEU A 92 21.99 -1.18 -21.39
N LEU A 93 22.00 -1.82 -20.21
CA LEU A 93 21.39 -3.14 -20.02
C LEU A 93 19.89 -3.07 -20.33
N PRO A 94 19.30 -4.13 -20.93
CA PRO A 94 17.87 -4.18 -21.18
C PRO A 94 17.10 -4.01 -19.88
N VAL A 95 16.39 -2.89 -19.74
CA VAL A 95 15.50 -2.67 -18.60
C VAL A 95 14.42 -3.74 -18.65
N VAL A 96 14.47 -4.70 -17.72
CA VAL A 96 13.39 -5.68 -17.57
C VAL A 96 12.12 -4.90 -17.28
N ASP A 97 11.16 -4.97 -18.20
CA ASP A 97 9.84 -4.37 -17.99
C ASP A 97 9.10 -5.19 -16.92
N ILE A 98 9.33 -4.84 -15.66
CA ILE A 98 8.72 -5.46 -14.48
C ILE A 98 7.19 -5.47 -14.54
N ARG A 99 6.56 -4.60 -15.37
CA ARG A 99 5.10 -4.60 -15.58
C ARG A 99 4.63 -5.81 -16.38
N ARG A 100 5.52 -6.44 -17.15
CA ARG A 100 5.24 -7.69 -17.89
C ARG A 100 5.38 -8.94 -17.05
N HIS A 101 5.97 -8.83 -15.84
CA HIS A 101 6.14 -9.95 -14.93
C HIS A 101 4.79 -10.63 -14.60
N PRO A 102 4.70 -11.97 -14.54
CA PRO A 102 3.46 -12.68 -14.26
C PRO A 102 2.74 -12.21 -12.99
N LEU A 103 3.48 -12.04 -11.88
CA LEU A 103 2.93 -11.50 -10.63
C LEU A 103 2.33 -10.09 -10.78
N ALA A 104 2.97 -9.21 -11.55
CA ALA A 104 2.45 -7.86 -11.80
C ALA A 104 1.13 -7.91 -12.60
N LYS A 105 1.05 -8.81 -13.59
CA LYS A 105 -0.19 -9.05 -14.35
C LYS A 105 -1.30 -9.61 -13.44
N LEU A 106 -1.01 -10.62 -12.61
CA LEU A 106 -1.98 -11.20 -11.68
C LEU A 106 -2.53 -10.17 -10.69
N ALA A 107 -1.65 -9.35 -10.10
CA ALA A 107 -2.08 -8.29 -9.18
C ALA A 107 -2.95 -7.23 -9.88
N ASN A 108 -2.67 -6.93 -11.15
CA ASN A 108 -3.51 -6.03 -11.94
C ASN A 108 -4.85 -6.68 -12.32
N VAL A 109 -4.91 -8.00 -12.53
CA VAL A 109 -6.19 -8.72 -12.71
C VAL A 109 -7.01 -8.64 -11.43
N TYR A 110 -6.42 -8.89 -10.26
CA TYR A 110 -7.09 -8.72 -8.97
C TYR A 110 -7.61 -7.29 -8.78
N LEU A 111 -6.80 -6.27 -9.09
CA LEU A 111 -7.21 -4.87 -9.10
C LEU A 111 -8.42 -4.64 -10.03
N LYS A 112 -8.46 -5.22 -11.23
CA LYS A 112 -9.59 -4.98 -12.13
C LYS A 112 -10.86 -5.69 -11.67
N GLN A 113 -10.75 -6.97 -11.31
CA GLN A 113 -11.91 -7.78 -10.94
C GLN A 113 -12.52 -7.32 -9.61
N SER A 114 -11.71 -7.08 -8.58
CA SER A 114 -12.23 -6.58 -7.28
C SER A 114 -12.89 -5.20 -7.42
N GLY A 115 -12.36 -4.34 -8.28
CA GLY A 115 -12.96 -3.04 -8.57
C GLY A 115 -14.31 -3.15 -9.27
N ARG A 116 -14.45 -4.09 -10.22
CA ARG A 116 -15.73 -4.37 -10.89
C ARG A 116 -16.76 -4.92 -9.89
N TRP A 117 -16.34 -5.87 -9.04
CA TRP A 117 -17.21 -6.46 -8.02
C TRP A 117 -17.71 -5.40 -7.03
N LEU A 118 -16.81 -4.60 -6.45
CA LEU A 118 -17.19 -3.50 -5.53
C LEU A 118 -18.13 -2.49 -6.18
N SER A 119 -17.98 -2.23 -7.49
CA SER A 119 -18.85 -1.32 -8.21
C SER A 119 -20.23 -1.92 -8.51
N ALA A 120 -20.30 -3.23 -8.74
CA ALA A 120 -21.56 -3.95 -8.93
C ALA A 120 -22.33 -4.06 -7.60
N GLU A 121 -21.61 -4.32 -6.50
CA GLU A 121 -22.16 -4.50 -5.15
C GLU A 121 -22.12 -3.22 -4.31
N LYS A 122 -22.12 -2.04 -4.93
CA LYS A 122 -21.95 -0.74 -4.26
C LYS A 122 -22.97 -0.48 -3.14
N ASP A 123 -24.16 -1.07 -3.24
CA ASP A 123 -25.27 -0.89 -2.30
C ASP A 123 -25.33 -1.99 -1.23
N LEU A 124 -24.42 -2.98 -1.27
CA LEU A 124 -24.42 -4.15 -0.37
C LEU A 124 -24.41 -3.74 1.11
N LEU A 125 -23.51 -2.82 1.50
CA LEU A 125 -23.44 -2.34 2.89
C LEU A 125 -24.67 -1.54 3.32
N THR A 126 -25.25 -0.77 2.40
CA THR A 126 -26.47 0.01 2.68
C THR A 126 -27.64 -0.94 2.93
N ASN A 127 -27.79 -1.96 2.10
CA ASN A 127 -28.82 -2.98 2.24
C ASN A 127 -28.64 -3.78 3.53
N ALA A 128 -27.39 -4.15 3.87
CA ALA A 128 -27.07 -4.79 5.13
C ALA A 128 -27.45 -3.92 6.34
N GLY A 129 -27.17 -2.62 6.28
CA GLY A 129 -27.58 -1.64 7.29
C GLY A 129 -29.09 -1.58 7.49
N GLN A 130 -29.84 -1.54 6.38
CA GLN A 130 -31.31 -1.55 6.41
C GLN A 130 -31.87 -2.85 6.99
N GLU A 131 -31.31 -3.99 6.61
CA GLU A 131 -31.71 -5.30 7.12
C GLU A 131 -31.48 -5.41 8.64
N GLN A 132 -30.29 -5.03 9.12
CA GLN A 132 -29.99 -5.07 10.56
C GLN A 132 -30.92 -4.14 11.34
N ARG A 133 -31.20 -2.95 10.81
CA ARG A 133 -32.14 -2.00 11.41
C ARG A 133 -33.56 -2.57 11.48
N TRP A 134 -34.04 -3.17 10.39
CA TRP A 134 -35.35 -3.81 10.35
C TRP A 134 -35.49 -4.92 11.41
N ARG A 135 -34.44 -5.75 11.58
CA ARG A 135 -34.43 -6.80 12.62
C ARG A 135 -34.50 -6.24 14.04
N VAL A 136 -33.87 -5.09 14.29
CA VAL A 136 -33.98 -4.37 15.57
C VAL A 136 -35.40 -3.82 15.77
N GLU A 137 -35.98 -3.18 14.75
CA GLU A 137 -37.34 -2.62 14.81
C GLU A 137 -38.40 -3.70 15.09
N LEU A 138 -38.20 -4.93 14.61
CA LEU A 138 -39.04 -6.09 14.89
C LEU A 138 -38.75 -6.78 16.24
N GLY A 139 -37.74 -6.33 17.00
CA GLY A 139 -37.34 -6.94 18.27
C GLY A 139 -36.69 -8.32 18.13
N LEU A 140 -36.18 -8.67 16.95
CA LEU A 140 -35.49 -9.95 16.70
C LEU A 140 -34.06 -9.97 17.27
N GLN A 141 -33.48 -8.80 17.49
CA GLN A 141 -32.16 -8.59 18.10
C GLN A 141 -32.06 -7.17 18.67
N THR A 142 -31.06 -6.90 19.50
CA THR A 142 -30.81 -5.55 20.02
C THR A 142 -29.88 -4.74 19.11
N GLU A 143 -29.84 -3.42 19.31
CA GLU A 143 -28.84 -2.57 18.65
C GLU A 143 -27.41 -2.95 19.03
N GLU A 144 -27.19 -3.41 20.27
CA GLU A 144 -25.89 -3.85 20.76
C GLU A 144 -25.39 -5.09 20.01
N ASP A 145 -26.31 -5.97 19.60
CA ASP A 145 -25.99 -7.17 18.80
C ASP A 145 -25.72 -6.83 17.33
N ALA A 146 -26.45 -5.86 16.77
CA ALA A 146 -26.35 -5.47 15.36
C ALA A 146 -25.06 -4.69 15.04
N MET A 147 -24.63 -3.84 15.97
CA MET A 147 -23.52 -2.91 15.75
C MET A 147 -22.16 -3.58 15.46
N PRO A 148 -21.76 -4.67 16.16
CA PRO A 148 -20.55 -5.43 15.81
C PRO A 148 -20.55 -5.94 14.37
N VAL A 149 -21.69 -6.46 13.88
CA VAL A 149 -21.83 -6.98 12.51
C VAL A 149 -21.62 -5.87 11.49
N LEU A 150 -22.30 -4.74 11.65
CA LEU A 150 -22.16 -3.60 10.73
C LEU A 150 -20.74 -3.03 10.73
N ARG A 151 -20.08 -2.98 11.89
CA ARG A 151 -18.68 -2.56 12.00
C ARG A 151 -17.74 -3.53 11.28
N ALA A 152 -17.91 -4.84 11.48
CA ALA A 152 -17.11 -5.85 10.81
C ALA A 152 -17.26 -5.79 9.29
N LEU A 153 -18.49 -5.66 8.79
CA LEU A 153 -18.77 -5.51 7.36
C LEU A 153 -18.16 -4.23 6.76
N LYS A 154 -18.31 -3.10 7.46
CA LYS A 154 -17.72 -1.83 7.03
C LYS A 154 -16.20 -1.90 7.01
N ASP A 155 -15.61 -2.53 8.03
CA ASP A 155 -14.17 -2.71 8.11
C ASP A 155 -13.64 -3.59 6.98
N ALA A 156 -14.27 -4.74 6.75
CA ALA A 156 -13.94 -5.65 5.65
C ALA A 156 -14.01 -4.96 4.29
N TRP A 157 -15.08 -4.20 4.03
CA TRP A 157 -15.25 -3.44 2.80
C TRP A 157 -14.13 -2.42 2.58
N ASP A 158 -13.79 -1.66 3.62
CA ASP A 158 -12.69 -0.69 3.55
C ASP A 158 -11.34 -1.38 3.32
N VAL A 159 -11.09 -2.51 3.98
CA VAL A 159 -9.86 -3.30 3.84
C VAL A 159 -9.71 -3.82 2.41
N ILE A 160 -10.77 -4.39 1.83
CA ILE A 160 -10.79 -4.81 0.42
C ILE A 160 -10.54 -3.60 -0.48
N GLY A 161 -11.26 -2.50 -0.26
CA GLY A 161 -11.16 -1.26 -1.02
C GLY A 161 -9.77 -0.62 -1.01
N TRP A 162 -9.08 -0.68 0.13
CA TRP A 162 -7.72 -0.17 0.28
C TRP A 162 -6.71 -1.10 -0.38
N TYR A 163 -6.67 -2.37 0.02
CA TYR A 163 -5.61 -3.28 -0.38
C TYR A 163 -5.68 -3.70 -1.84
N ARG A 164 -6.85 -3.66 -2.49
CA ARG A 164 -6.96 -3.85 -3.94
C ARG A 164 -6.06 -2.90 -4.75
N THR A 165 -5.87 -1.67 -4.27
CA THR A 165 -5.03 -0.67 -4.94
C THR A 165 -3.59 -0.70 -4.46
N LEU A 166 -3.38 -1.02 -3.18
CA LEU A 166 -2.05 -1.08 -2.58
C LEU A 166 -1.21 -2.25 -3.13
N ILE A 167 -1.79 -3.46 -3.16
CA ILE A 167 -1.09 -4.70 -3.55
C ILE A 167 -0.34 -4.56 -4.88
N PRO A 168 -0.97 -4.16 -6.01
CA PRO A 168 -0.26 -4.07 -7.29
C PRO A 168 0.89 -3.05 -7.27
N VAL A 169 0.71 -1.90 -6.62
CA VAL A 169 1.73 -0.83 -6.56
C VAL A 169 2.94 -1.28 -5.72
N LYS A 170 2.68 -1.87 -4.56
CA LYS A 170 3.75 -2.32 -3.65
C LYS A 170 4.44 -3.57 -4.18
N LEU A 171 3.72 -4.46 -4.86
CA LEU A 171 4.31 -5.61 -5.53
C LEU A 171 5.24 -5.19 -6.66
N LEU A 172 4.84 -4.22 -7.49
CA LEU A 172 5.71 -3.68 -8.53
C LEU A 172 6.99 -3.06 -7.94
N SER A 173 6.88 -2.45 -6.76
CA SER A 173 8.04 -1.91 -6.04
C SER A 173 8.98 -3.02 -5.55
N ALA A 174 8.44 -4.13 -5.01
CA ALA A 174 9.24 -5.29 -4.60
C ALA A 174 9.92 -5.98 -5.79
N LEU A 175 9.24 -6.06 -6.94
CA LEU A 175 9.78 -6.69 -8.17
C LEU A 175 10.96 -5.94 -8.77
N ARG A 176 11.26 -4.71 -8.33
CA ARG A 176 12.49 -3.99 -8.73
C ARG A 176 13.76 -4.72 -8.32
N PHE A 177 13.69 -5.62 -7.35
CA PHE A 177 14.74 -6.60 -7.05
C PHE A 177 15.27 -7.33 -8.29
N LEU A 178 14.41 -7.61 -9.28
CA LEU A 178 14.81 -8.33 -10.51
C LEU A 178 15.69 -7.49 -11.46
N THR A 179 15.71 -6.16 -11.26
CA THR A 179 16.46 -5.21 -12.09
C THR A 179 17.63 -4.58 -11.36
N GLU A 180 17.66 -4.69 -10.04
CA GLU A 180 18.63 -4.04 -9.18
C GLU A 180 19.74 -5.04 -8.78
N PRO A 181 21.00 -4.60 -8.63
CA PRO A 181 22.10 -5.51 -8.31
C PRO A 181 21.89 -6.14 -6.93
N ALA A 182 21.97 -7.47 -6.86
CA ALA A 182 21.74 -8.25 -5.63
C ALA A 182 22.84 -8.07 -4.55
N THR A 183 23.89 -7.29 -4.82
CA THR A 183 25.08 -7.16 -3.96
C THR A 183 24.93 -6.12 -2.84
N ASP A 184 23.88 -5.30 -2.86
CA ASP A 184 23.61 -4.31 -1.81
C ASP A 184 22.62 -4.90 -0.77
N GLU A 185 23.13 -5.16 0.43
CA GLU A 185 22.38 -5.73 1.55
C GLU A 185 21.20 -4.83 1.98
N HIS A 186 21.40 -3.50 2.00
CA HIS A 186 20.34 -2.55 2.36
C HIS A 186 19.22 -2.54 1.32
N LEU A 187 19.57 -2.69 0.05
CA LEU A 187 18.60 -2.76 -1.04
C LEU A 187 17.81 -4.08 -1.00
N ASN A 188 18.48 -5.18 -0.67
CA ASN A 188 17.83 -6.46 -0.47
C ASN A 188 16.81 -6.40 0.68
N ASP A 189 17.20 -5.84 1.83
CA ASP A 189 16.30 -5.62 2.99
C ASP A 189 15.09 -4.76 2.61
N TYR A 190 15.31 -3.71 1.83
CA TYR A 190 14.24 -2.87 1.31
C TYR A 190 13.21 -3.70 0.53
N HIS A 191 13.66 -4.54 -0.42
CA HIS A 191 12.77 -5.37 -1.23
C HIS A 191 12.07 -6.46 -0.41
N LEU A 192 12.78 -7.10 0.52
CA LEU A 192 12.19 -8.08 1.45
C LEU A 192 11.08 -7.45 2.29
N GLY A 193 11.30 -6.25 2.81
CA GLY A 193 10.27 -5.53 3.56
C GLY A 193 9.07 -5.11 2.70
N LYS A 194 9.26 -4.77 1.43
CA LYS A 194 8.16 -4.54 0.48
C LYS A 194 7.37 -5.81 0.21
N ALA A 195 8.06 -6.92 -0.04
CA ALA A 195 7.42 -8.22 -0.23
C ALA A 195 6.62 -8.64 1.01
N LYS A 196 7.19 -8.47 2.22
CA LYS A 196 6.50 -8.69 3.49
C LYS A 196 5.24 -7.85 3.61
N LEU A 197 5.29 -6.56 3.27
CA LEU A 197 4.12 -5.69 3.26
C LEU A 197 3.03 -6.21 2.32
N VAL A 198 3.38 -6.62 1.10
CA VAL A 198 2.40 -7.15 0.14
C VAL A 198 1.75 -8.42 0.67
N LEU A 199 2.53 -9.33 1.25
CA LEU A 199 2.04 -10.58 1.83
C LEU A 199 1.06 -10.33 2.99
N VAL A 200 1.40 -9.43 3.92
CA VAL A 200 0.50 -9.01 5.00
C VAL A 200 -0.78 -8.35 4.45
N SER A 201 -0.67 -7.59 3.36
CA SER A 201 -1.82 -6.96 2.71
C SER A 201 -2.76 -7.99 2.06
N ILE A 202 -2.19 -9.06 1.48
CA ILE A 202 -2.95 -10.17 0.92
C ILE A 202 -3.67 -10.94 2.03
N ASP A 203 -2.99 -11.26 3.14
CA ASP A 203 -3.62 -11.99 4.26
C ASP A 203 -4.80 -11.19 4.85
N ARG A 204 -4.63 -9.87 5.05
CA ARG A 204 -5.72 -8.99 5.48
C ARG A 204 -6.87 -8.93 4.48
N SER A 205 -6.56 -8.91 3.19
CA SER A 205 -7.58 -8.94 2.13
C SER A 205 -8.37 -10.24 2.17
N LEU A 206 -7.70 -11.38 2.34
CA LEU A 206 -8.35 -12.69 2.45
C LEU A 206 -9.29 -12.76 3.66
N MET A 207 -8.85 -12.30 4.84
CA MET A 207 -9.70 -12.24 6.04
C MET A 207 -10.92 -11.32 5.86
N ALA A 208 -10.76 -10.20 5.14
CA ALA A 208 -11.87 -9.30 4.85
C ALA A 208 -12.89 -9.94 3.88
N TRP A 209 -12.43 -10.64 2.85
CA TRP A 209 -13.32 -11.41 1.99
C TRP A 209 -14.05 -12.53 2.74
N GLU A 210 -13.37 -13.24 3.62
CA GLU A 210 -13.98 -14.26 4.50
C GLU A 210 -15.06 -13.66 5.42
N THR A 211 -14.77 -12.50 6.02
CA THR A 211 -15.74 -11.75 6.83
C THR A 211 -16.98 -11.40 6.00
N LEU A 212 -16.80 -10.95 4.76
CA LEU A 212 -17.91 -10.64 3.86
C LEU A 212 -18.73 -11.89 3.54
N LEU A 213 -18.09 -13.00 3.17
CA LEU A 213 -18.76 -14.26 2.82
C LEU A 213 -19.47 -14.94 3.98
N THR A 214 -19.00 -14.73 5.21
CA THR A 214 -19.69 -15.21 6.41
C THR A 214 -21.09 -14.60 6.55
N HIS A 215 -21.26 -13.36 6.08
CA HIS A 215 -22.54 -12.65 6.11
C HIS A 215 -23.33 -12.73 4.79
N PHE A 216 -22.64 -12.93 3.65
CA PHE A 216 -23.23 -13.03 2.32
C PHE A 216 -22.77 -14.32 1.61
N PRO A 217 -23.18 -15.50 2.09
CA PRO A 217 -22.75 -16.77 1.52
C PRO A 217 -23.23 -16.97 0.07
N ASP A 218 -24.31 -16.31 -0.33
CA ASP A 218 -24.83 -16.26 -1.71
C ASP A 218 -23.85 -15.60 -2.70
N LYS A 219 -22.90 -14.79 -2.21
CA LYS A 219 -21.87 -14.13 -3.02
C LYS A 219 -20.61 -14.96 -3.21
N THR A 220 -20.58 -16.19 -2.70
CA THR A 220 -19.39 -17.06 -2.76
C THR A 220 -18.91 -17.23 -4.20
N ASP A 221 -19.78 -17.64 -5.12
CA ASP A 221 -19.41 -17.92 -6.50
C ASP A 221 -18.84 -16.67 -7.21
N ASP A 222 -19.35 -15.48 -6.89
CA ASP A 222 -18.90 -14.21 -7.48
C ASP A 222 -17.46 -13.84 -7.10
N VAL A 223 -16.96 -14.32 -5.95
CA VAL A 223 -15.66 -13.94 -5.40
C VAL A 223 -14.62 -15.07 -5.41
N LEU A 224 -15.00 -16.30 -5.78
CA LEU A 224 -14.09 -17.45 -5.83
C LEU A 224 -12.82 -17.15 -6.65
N ASP A 225 -12.98 -16.53 -7.82
CA ASP A 225 -11.86 -16.15 -8.68
C ASP A 225 -10.94 -15.12 -8.01
N LEU A 226 -11.49 -14.18 -7.23
CA LEU A 226 -10.71 -13.19 -6.48
C LEU A 226 -9.88 -13.84 -5.38
N LEU A 227 -10.47 -14.78 -4.64
CA LEU A 227 -9.79 -15.56 -3.61
C LEU A 227 -8.68 -16.41 -4.21
N ALA A 228 -8.95 -17.07 -5.34
CA ALA A 228 -7.95 -17.85 -6.07
C ALA A 228 -6.77 -16.98 -6.53
N LEU A 229 -7.04 -15.77 -7.06
CA LEU A 229 -6.01 -14.81 -7.45
C LEU A 229 -5.13 -14.39 -6.27
N LEU A 230 -5.73 -14.07 -5.12
CA LEU A 230 -4.99 -13.70 -3.91
C LEU A 230 -4.12 -14.85 -3.38
N CYS A 231 -4.66 -16.06 -3.32
CA CYS A 231 -3.92 -17.26 -2.91
C CYS A 231 -2.75 -17.55 -3.85
N HIS A 232 -2.97 -17.42 -5.17
CA HIS A 232 -1.93 -17.57 -6.17
C HIS A 232 -0.83 -16.52 -6.00
N LEU A 233 -1.19 -15.24 -5.89
CA LEU A 233 -0.24 -14.16 -5.61
C LEU A 233 0.58 -14.42 -4.36
N ARG A 234 -0.05 -14.82 -3.25
CA ARG A 234 0.63 -15.11 -1.99
C ARG A 234 1.70 -16.17 -2.16
N ARG A 235 1.34 -17.33 -2.71
CA ARG A 235 2.24 -18.47 -2.92
C ARG A 235 3.43 -18.10 -3.81
N ASP A 236 3.15 -17.42 -4.91
CA ASP A 236 4.18 -17.08 -5.89
C ASP A 236 5.12 -15.99 -5.37
N ILE A 237 4.62 -15.04 -4.57
CA ILE A 237 5.46 -14.05 -3.86
C ILE A 237 6.32 -14.74 -2.80
N GLU A 238 5.78 -15.69 -2.04
CA GLU A 238 6.55 -16.47 -1.05
C GLU A 238 7.64 -17.31 -1.72
N THR A 239 7.37 -17.83 -2.92
CA THR A 239 8.37 -18.54 -3.73
C THR A 239 9.46 -17.61 -4.23
N LEU A 240 9.09 -16.41 -4.69
CA LEU A 240 10.05 -15.42 -5.21
C LEU A 240 10.88 -14.75 -4.11
N PHE A 241 10.29 -14.56 -2.92
CA PHE A 241 10.95 -13.97 -1.76
C PHE A 241 10.84 -14.87 -0.52
N PRO A 242 11.62 -15.97 -0.45
CA PRO A 242 11.51 -16.96 0.64
C PRO A 242 11.67 -16.36 2.04
N ASN A 243 12.54 -15.35 2.17
CA ASN A 243 12.83 -14.70 3.45
C ASN A 243 11.91 -13.51 3.77
N ALA A 244 10.98 -13.13 2.88
CA ALA A 244 10.13 -11.96 3.09
C ALA A 244 9.31 -12.09 4.38
N ARG A 245 8.75 -13.27 4.66
CA ARG A 245 7.95 -13.52 5.87
C ARG A 245 8.75 -13.33 7.16
N ALA A 246 10.05 -13.59 7.15
CA ALA A 246 10.94 -13.46 8.31
C ALA A 246 11.40 -12.02 8.55
N PHE A 247 11.38 -11.16 7.52
CA PHE A 247 11.75 -9.76 7.64
C PHE A 247 10.88 -9.02 8.67
N ARG A 248 11.52 -8.28 9.59
CA ARG A 248 10.88 -7.48 10.63
C ARG A 248 10.74 -6.03 10.17
N ARG A 249 9.51 -5.59 9.90
CA ARG A 249 9.25 -4.21 9.50
C ARG A 249 9.38 -3.28 10.72
N PRO A 250 10.29 -2.27 10.68
CA PRO A 250 10.52 -1.36 11.80
C PRO A 250 9.24 -0.75 12.39
N GLY A 251 8.92 -1.14 13.62
CA GLY A 251 7.77 -0.64 14.39
C GLY A 251 6.41 -1.20 13.99
N LEU A 252 6.34 -2.12 13.01
CA LEU A 252 5.10 -2.69 12.49
C LEU A 252 4.95 -4.20 12.76
N ASP A 253 6.05 -4.89 13.07
CA ASP A 253 6.15 -6.31 13.47
C ASP A 253 6.95 -6.44 14.77
#